data_AF-A0A9P6T5J5-F1
#
_entry.id   AF-A0A9P6T5J5-F1
#
_cell.length_a   1.000
_cell.length_b   1.000
_cell.length_c   1.000
_cell.angle_alpha   90.00
_cell.angle_beta   90.00
_cell.angle_gamma   90.00
#
_symmetry.space_group_name_H-M   'P 1'
#
loop_
_entity.id
_entity.type
_entity.pdbx_description
1 polymer ?
#
loop_
_entity_poly.entity_id
_entity_poly.type
_entity_poly.pdbx_seq_one_letter_code
_entity_poly.pdbx_strand_id
1 'polypeptide(L)'
;NLSLLIPAYNHFVHYLSAARFKKETMAPGQFQIRATRSVTLRHRQRLCKAQLDFLEAQPGMPKCYLPLIAKPSAHSDDEPIPGRKDVYQIKTLTYCSTNANKFFQQVDVCMQKANLISGKTNQQHVQVLPKEPIMSKFVAPPTQLLIDFYSPTWFNALPPGQKEKIANSKCVTLLPNATKSLLPVPHPSKQL
;
A
#
# COMPACT_ATOMS: atom_id res chain seq x y z
N ASN A 1 20.51 0.85 38.97
CA ASN A 1 21.68 0.34 38.23
C ASN A 1 22.26 1.48 37.37
N LEU A 2 23.11 2.33 37.96
CA LEU A 2 23.60 3.60 37.36
C LEU A 2 24.68 3.39 36.28
N SER A 3 25.32 2.22 36.27
CA SER A 3 26.40 1.85 35.35
C SER A 3 25.96 1.79 33.88
N LEU A 4 24.68 1.52 33.63
CA LEU A 4 24.08 1.51 32.30
C LEU A 4 23.50 2.87 31.89
N LEU A 5 23.23 3.75 32.86
CA LEU A 5 22.61 5.05 32.61
C LEU A 5 23.58 6.02 31.94
N ILE A 6 24.84 6.05 32.39
CA ILE A 6 25.87 6.95 31.82
C ILE A 6 26.18 6.58 30.35
N PRO A 7 26.42 5.30 29.98
CA PRO A 7 26.60 4.92 28.58
C PRO A 7 25.36 5.19 27.72
N ALA A 8 24.16 4.91 28.24
CA ALA A 8 22.91 5.15 27.51
C ALA A 8 22.69 6.65 27.25
N TYR A 9 22.94 7.50 28.25
CA TYR A 9 22.88 8.95 28.11
C TYR A 9 23.89 9.46 27.10
N ASN A 10 25.16 9.04 27.20
CA ASN A 10 26.20 9.48 26.29
C ASN A 10 25.88 9.08 24.84
N HIS A 11 25.39 7.87 24.63
CA HIS A 11 24.95 7.42 23.31
C HIS A 11 23.74 8.22 22.80
N PHE A 12 22.73 8.44 23.64
CA PHE A 12 21.54 9.19 23.25
C PHE A 12 21.85 10.64 22.89
N VAL A 13 22.63 11.35 23.71
CA VAL A 13 22.91 12.78 23.51
C VAL A 13 24.00 13.00 22.47
N HIS A 14 25.18 12.44 22.69
CA HIS A 14 26.36 12.76 21.89
C HIS A 14 26.42 12.03 20.55
N TYR A 15 25.68 10.93 20.40
CA TYR A 15 25.61 10.20 19.15
C TYR A 15 24.26 10.41 18.45
N LEU A 16 23.14 9.93 19.03
CA LEU A 16 21.84 9.97 18.35
C LEU A 16 21.30 11.40 18.18
N SER A 17 21.28 12.20 19.25
CA SER A 17 20.72 13.55 19.24
C SER A 17 21.61 14.51 18.47
N ALA A 18 22.93 14.45 18.64
CA ALA A 18 23.87 15.24 17.86
C ALA A 18 23.81 14.92 16.36
N ALA A 19 23.74 13.64 15.97
CA ALA A 19 23.59 13.25 14.56
C ALA A 19 22.24 13.68 13.98
N ARG A 20 21.15 13.62 14.77
CA ARG A 20 19.85 14.14 14.37
C ARG A 20 19.91 15.64 14.16
N PHE A 21 20.45 16.40 15.11
CA PHE A 21 20.56 17.85 15.03
C PHE A 21 21.35 18.29 13.80
N LYS A 22 22.53 17.69 13.53
CA LYS A 22 23.33 17.98 12.33
C LYS A 22 22.56 17.73 11.02
N LYS A 23 21.73 16.68 10.97
CA LYS A 23 20.91 16.41 9.78
C LYS A 23 19.76 17.41 9.64
N GLU A 24 19.17 17.81 10.77
CA GLU A 24 18.07 18.77 10.80
C GLU A 24 18.52 20.19 10.45
N THR A 25 19.74 20.59 10.82
CA THR A 25 20.31 21.88 10.40
C THR A 25 20.59 21.93 8.90
N MET A 26 20.96 20.81 8.28
CA MET A 26 21.18 20.73 6.82
C MET A 26 19.88 20.62 6.03
N ALA A 27 18.88 19.91 6.55
CA ALA A 27 17.59 19.69 5.90
C ALA A 27 16.45 19.76 6.92
N PRO A 28 16.00 20.98 7.27
CA PRO A 28 14.94 21.18 8.25
C PRO A 28 13.65 20.45 7.90
N GLY A 29 13.02 19.81 8.87
CA GLY A 29 11.77 19.04 8.73
C GLY A 29 11.95 17.63 8.19
N GLN A 30 13.13 17.26 7.70
CA GLN A 30 13.35 15.96 7.05
C GLN A 30 13.17 14.78 8.02
N PHE A 31 13.49 14.96 9.30
CA PHE A 31 13.26 13.92 10.29
C PHE A 31 11.76 13.64 10.47
N GLN A 32 10.93 14.69 10.56
CA GLN A 32 9.48 14.56 10.72
C GLN A 32 8.84 13.95 9.46
N ILE A 33 9.28 14.34 8.27
CA ILE A 33 8.85 13.74 7.00
C ILE A 33 9.18 12.24 6.98
N ARG A 34 10.40 11.85 7.39
CA ARG A 34 10.79 10.44 7.45
C ARG A 34 9.99 9.65 8.49
N ALA A 35 9.73 10.24 9.66
CA ALA A 35 8.94 9.61 10.71
C ALA A 35 7.50 9.33 10.23
N THR A 36 6.83 10.34 9.68
CA THR A 36 5.46 10.18 9.13
C THR A 36 5.43 9.17 7.99
N ARG A 37 6.38 9.23 7.05
CA ARG A 37 6.51 8.25 5.96
C ARG A 37 6.71 6.81 6.46
N SER A 38 7.49 6.63 7.54
CA SER A 38 7.71 5.31 8.17
C SER A 38 6.43 4.73 8.78
N VAL A 39 5.58 5.58 9.36
CA VAL A 39 4.28 5.15 9.91
C VAL A 39 3.35 4.69 8.79
N THR A 40 3.21 5.48 7.72
CA THR A 40 2.39 5.11 6.56
C THR A 40 2.89 3.83 5.90
N LEU A 41 4.22 3.68 5.73
CA LEU A 41 4.80 2.46 5.17
C LEU A 41 4.49 1.22 6.02
N ARG A 42 4.57 1.33 7.35
CA ARG A 42 4.21 0.24 8.27
C ARG A 42 2.74 -0.13 8.14
N HIS A 43 1.85 0.83 7.95
CA HIS A 43 0.44 0.55 7.72
C HIS A 43 0.22 -0.22 6.41
N ARG A 44 0.84 0.22 5.30
CA ARG A 44 0.79 -0.49 4.01
C ARG A 44 1.30 -1.92 4.11
N GLN A 45 2.39 -2.14 4.86
CA GLN A 45 2.93 -3.48 5.09
C GLN A 45 1.95 -4.37 5.86
N ARG A 46 1.27 -3.83 6.88
CA ARG A 46 0.26 -4.58 7.65
C ARG A 46 -0.96 -4.92 6.79
N LEU A 47 -1.47 -3.97 6.02
CA LEU A 47 -2.59 -4.19 5.11
C LEU A 47 -2.23 -5.23 4.04
N CYS A 48 -1.06 -5.09 3.42
CA CYS A 48 -0.51 -6.05 2.47
C CYS A 48 -0.47 -7.46 3.05
N LYS A 49 0.10 -7.63 4.25
CA LYS A 49 0.13 -8.91 4.93
C LYS A 49 -1.26 -9.47 5.20
N ALA A 50 -2.18 -8.66 5.73
CA ALA A 50 -3.53 -9.10 6.05
C ALA A 50 -4.33 -9.54 4.81
N GLN A 51 -4.23 -8.78 3.71
CA GLN A 51 -4.86 -9.13 2.44
C GLN A 51 -4.25 -10.40 1.83
N LEU A 52 -2.93 -10.55 1.89
CA LEU A 52 -2.24 -11.73 1.39
C LEU A 52 -2.60 -12.99 2.19
N ASP A 53 -2.51 -12.92 3.53
CA ASP A 53 -2.89 -14.02 4.43
C ASP A 53 -4.37 -14.42 4.20
N PHE A 54 -5.27 -13.44 3.97
CA PHE A 54 -6.67 -13.71 3.65
C PHE A 54 -6.84 -14.47 2.33
N LEU A 55 -6.21 -14.02 1.26
CA LEU A 55 -6.37 -14.62 -0.08
C LEU A 55 -5.71 -15.99 -0.19
N GLU A 56 -4.58 -16.20 0.48
CA GLU A 56 -3.94 -17.53 0.56
C GLU A 56 -4.81 -18.55 1.28
N ALA A 57 -5.61 -18.11 2.27
CA ALA A 57 -6.54 -18.97 2.97
C ALA A 57 -7.83 -19.29 2.17
N GLN A 58 -8.11 -18.57 1.08
CA GLN A 58 -9.32 -18.80 0.28
C GLN A 58 -9.14 -19.97 -0.70
N PRO A 59 -10.01 -21.01 -0.65
CA PRO A 59 -9.95 -22.12 -1.59
C PRO A 59 -10.29 -21.64 -3.02
N GLY A 60 -9.51 -22.10 -4.00
CA GLY A 60 -9.74 -21.79 -5.42
C GLY A 60 -9.32 -20.38 -5.85
N MET A 61 -8.64 -19.61 -4.98
CA MET A 61 -8.17 -18.28 -5.31
C MET A 61 -7.11 -18.31 -6.42
N PRO A 62 -7.25 -17.52 -7.51
CA PRO A 62 -6.23 -17.43 -8.53
C PRO A 62 -4.91 -16.88 -7.98
N LYS A 63 -3.86 -17.70 -8.03
CA LYS A 63 -2.51 -17.33 -7.56
C LYS A 63 -1.90 -16.16 -8.34
N CYS A 64 -2.46 -15.82 -9.51
CA CYS A 64 -2.02 -14.69 -10.34
C CYS A 64 -2.14 -13.33 -9.62
N TYR A 65 -3.02 -13.20 -8.62
CA TYR A 65 -3.18 -11.96 -7.85
C TYR A 65 -2.15 -11.80 -6.72
N LEU A 66 -1.51 -12.88 -6.26
CA LEU A 66 -0.60 -12.82 -5.10
C LEU A 66 0.61 -11.90 -5.35
N PRO A 67 1.29 -11.92 -6.52
CA PRO A 67 2.39 -10.99 -6.80
C PRO A 67 1.96 -9.52 -6.82
N LEU A 68 0.70 -9.24 -7.16
CA LEU A 68 0.14 -7.89 -7.15
C LEU A 68 0.04 -7.35 -5.72
N ILE A 69 -0.48 -8.19 -4.82
CA ILE A 69 -0.80 -7.81 -3.44
C ILE A 69 0.44 -7.85 -2.54
N ALA A 70 1.39 -8.73 -2.84
CA ALA A 70 2.62 -8.92 -2.06
C ALA A 70 3.55 -7.69 -2.04
N LYS A 71 3.30 -6.65 -2.85
CA LYS A 71 4.10 -5.42 -2.87
C LYS A 71 3.44 -4.31 -2.06
N PRO A 72 4.00 -3.89 -0.91
CA PRO A 72 3.43 -2.81 -0.09
C PRO A 72 3.29 -1.47 -0.86
N SER A 73 4.15 -1.22 -1.85
CA SER A 73 4.10 -0.04 -2.72
C SER A 73 2.92 -0.03 -3.71
N ALA A 74 2.18 -1.14 -3.83
CA ALA A 74 0.94 -1.21 -4.61
C ALA A 74 -0.31 -0.78 -3.82
N HIS A 75 -0.24 -0.79 -2.47
CA HIS A 75 -1.37 -0.48 -1.59
C HIS A 75 -1.56 1.03 -1.43
N SER A 76 -2.77 1.52 -1.16
CA SER A 76 -3.01 2.94 -0.89
C SER A 76 -2.39 3.40 0.42
N ASP A 77 -2.19 4.71 0.55
CA ASP A 77 -1.96 5.31 1.85
C ASP A 77 -3.32 5.70 2.45
N ASP A 78 -3.61 5.23 3.65
CA ASP A 78 -4.78 5.61 4.40
C ASP A 78 -4.36 6.51 5.55
N GLU A 79 -4.91 7.72 5.62
CA GLU A 79 -4.70 8.64 6.74
C GLU A 79 -6.03 8.92 7.46
N PRO A 80 -6.03 9.00 8.80
CA PRO A 80 -7.23 9.30 9.56
C PRO A 80 -7.73 10.71 9.23
N ILE A 81 -9.04 10.86 9.08
CA ILE A 81 -9.65 12.17 8.89
C ILE A 81 -9.67 12.91 10.25
N PRO A 82 -9.15 14.15 10.33
CA PRO A 82 -9.24 14.94 11.56
C PRO A 82 -10.69 15.04 12.06
N GLY A 83 -10.91 14.71 13.33
CA GLY A 83 -12.24 14.75 13.96
C GLY A 83 -13.09 13.48 13.77
N ARG A 84 -12.62 12.45 13.05
CA ARG A 84 -13.29 11.15 12.96
C ARG A 84 -12.32 10.03 13.32
N LYS A 85 -12.58 9.33 14.43
CA LYS A 85 -11.65 8.32 14.97
C LYS A 85 -11.55 7.05 14.13
N ASP A 86 -12.56 6.73 13.33
CA ASP A 86 -12.65 5.44 12.61
C ASP A 86 -12.81 5.59 11.09
N VAL A 87 -12.64 6.81 10.56
CA VAL A 87 -12.81 7.10 9.14
C VAL A 87 -11.49 7.56 8.54
N TYR A 88 -11.06 6.84 7.52
CA TYR A 88 -9.79 7.05 6.85
C TYR A 88 -10.01 7.51 5.43
N GLN A 89 -9.16 8.43 4.99
CA GLN A 89 -9.20 8.95 3.63
C GLN A 89 -8.14 8.25 2.80
N ILE A 90 -8.57 7.64 1.70
CA ILE A 90 -7.67 7.00 0.75
C ILE A 90 -6.95 8.08 -0.05
N LYS A 91 -5.62 8.03 -0.06
CA LYS A 91 -4.82 8.87 -0.96
C LYS A 91 -4.61 8.18 -2.30
N THR A 92 -4.75 8.96 -3.36
CA THR A 92 -4.59 8.52 -4.74
C THR A 92 -3.12 8.36 -5.09
N LEU A 93 -2.77 7.16 -5.59
CA LEU A 93 -1.51 6.89 -6.26
C LEU A 93 -1.64 7.31 -7.73
N THR A 94 -0.83 8.27 -8.19
CA THR A 94 -0.84 8.79 -9.57
C THR A 94 -0.72 7.71 -10.64
N TYR A 95 0.10 6.70 -10.34
CA TYR A 95 0.43 5.64 -11.26
C TYR A 95 -0.58 4.49 -11.27
N CYS A 96 -1.50 4.42 -10.32
CA CYS A 96 -2.42 3.29 -10.16
C CYS A 96 -3.63 3.44 -11.09
N SER A 97 -4.05 2.35 -11.74
CA SER A 97 -5.25 2.34 -12.57
C SER A 97 -6.52 2.33 -11.71
N THR A 98 -7.60 2.89 -12.24
CA THR A 98 -8.92 2.80 -11.60
C THR A 98 -9.37 1.36 -11.40
N ASN A 99 -8.98 0.46 -12.32
CA ASN A 99 -9.32 -0.96 -12.22
C ASN A 99 -8.55 -1.66 -11.09
N ALA A 100 -7.28 -1.34 -10.89
CA ALA A 100 -6.51 -1.82 -9.76
C ALA A 100 -7.08 -1.33 -8.42
N ASN A 101 -7.48 -0.06 -8.32
CA ASN A 101 -8.14 0.45 -7.11
C ASN A 101 -9.44 -0.31 -6.80
N LYS A 102 -10.27 -0.60 -7.83
CA LYS A 102 -11.47 -1.44 -7.67
C LYS A 102 -11.14 -2.85 -7.18
N PHE A 103 -10.03 -3.44 -7.65
CA PHE A 103 -9.60 -4.76 -7.22
C PHE A 103 -9.24 -4.78 -5.72
N PHE A 104 -8.43 -3.84 -5.24
CA PHE A 104 -8.07 -3.76 -3.81
C PHE A 104 -9.31 -3.52 -2.94
N GLN A 105 -10.22 -2.64 -3.37
CA GLN A 105 -11.51 -2.44 -2.68
C GLN A 105 -12.33 -3.73 -2.62
N GLN A 106 -12.35 -4.53 -3.68
CA GLN A 106 -13.05 -5.81 -3.70
C GLN A 106 -12.43 -6.82 -2.72
N VAL A 107 -11.10 -6.85 -2.58
CA VAL A 107 -10.42 -7.65 -1.55
C VAL A 107 -10.89 -7.23 -0.16
N ASP A 108 -10.88 -5.93 0.14
CA ASP A 108 -11.31 -5.40 1.44
C ASP A 108 -12.77 -5.73 1.73
N VAL A 109 -13.68 -5.59 0.75
CA VAL A 109 -15.09 -5.98 0.89
C VAL A 109 -15.23 -7.47 1.21
N CYS A 110 -14.48 -8.35 0.54
CA CYS A 110 -14.47 -9.79 0.82
C CYS A 110 -13.95 -10.09 2.24
N MET A 111 -12.88 -9.41 2.68
CA MET A 111 -12.35 -9.53 4.04
C MET A 111 -13.37 -9.09 5.09
N GLN A 112 -14.05 -7.95 4.88
CA GLN A 112 -15.09 -7.46 5.79
C GLN A 112 -16.24 -8.46 5.91
N LYS A 113 -16.72 -9.01 4.79
CA LYS A 113 -17.76 -10.04 4.77
C LYS A 113 -17.33 -11.30 5.53
N ALA A 114 -16.09 -11.77 5.33
CA ALA A 114 -15.57 -12.93 6.03
C ALA A 114 -15.42 -12.70 7.55
N ASN A 115 -14.99 -11.50 7.97
CA ASN A 115 -14.92 -11.12 9.37
C ASN A 115 -16.31 -11.09 10.03
N LEU A 116 -17.32 -10.54 9.33
CA LEU A 116 -18.70 -10.55 9.79
C LEU A 116 -19.25 -11.98 9.97
N ILE A 117 -19.01 -12.87 9.00
CA ILE A 117 -19.45 -14.28 9.07
C ILE A 117 -18.77 -15.03 10.22
N SER A 118 -17.48 -14.76 10.46
CA SER A 118 -16.71 -15.40 11.53
C SER A 118 -16.94 -14.82 12.93
N GLY A 119 -17.83 -13.82 13.06
CA GLY A 119 -18.12 -13.15 14.34
C GLY A 119 -16.94 -12.36 14.91
N LYS A 120 -15.90 -12.11 14.11
CA LYS A 120 -14.75 -11.29 14.54
C LYS A 120 -15.18 -9.83 14.57
N THR A 121 -14.82 -9.12 15.65
CA THR A 121 -15.00 -7.67 15.72
C THR A 121 -14.29 -7.03 14.54
N ASN A 122 -15.02 -6.26 13.74
CA ASN A 122 -14.43 -5.57 12.60
C ASN A 122 -13.56 -4.42 13.11
N GLN A 123 -12.26 -4.66 13.24
CA GLN A 123 -11.27 -3.64 13.59
C GLN A 123 -10.81 -2.83 12.37
N GLN A 124 -11.37 -3.10 11.18
CA GLN A 124 -11.00 -2.35 9.98
C GLN A 124 -11.72 -1.01 9.96
N HIS A 125 -10.96 0.03 9.59
CA HIS A 125 -11.49 1.38 9.50
C HIS A 125 -12.35 1.56 8.25
N VAL A 126 -13.31 2.48 8.31
CA VAL A 126 -14.12 2.85 7.16
C VAL A 126 -13.27 3.73 6.26
N GLN A 127 -12.89 3.22 5.09
CA GLN A 127 -12.21 4.00 4.07
C GLN A 127 -13.21 4.82 3.25
N VAL A 128 -12.91 6.09 3.05
CA VAL A 128 -13.71 7.01 2.25
C VAL A 128 -12.86 7.55 1.10
N LEU A 129 -13.43 7.46 -0.10
CA LEU A 129 -12.87 8.14 -1.26
C LEU A 129 -13.27 9.62 -1.19
N PRO A 130 -12.31 10.55 -1.17
CA PRO A 130 -12.67 11.96 -1.16
C PRO A 130 -13.22 12.45 -2.50
N LYS A 131 -14.01 13.52 -2.44
CA LYS A 131 -14.55 14.18 -3.63
C LYS A 131 -13.44 14.70 -4.54
N GLU A 132 -12.42 15.31 -3.93
CA GLU A 132 -11.19 15.72 -4.61
C GLU A 132 -10.07 14.74 -4.27
N PRO A 133 -9.34 14.21 -5.28
CA PRO A 133 -8.28 13.24 -5.04
C PRO A 133 -7.13 13.88 -4.27
N ILE A 134 -6.79 13.30 -3.12
CA ILE A 134 -5.61 13.69 -2.35
C ILE A 134 -4.43 12.84 -2.79
N MET A 135 -3.36 13.48 -3.23
CA MET A 135 -2.19 12.79 -3.75
C MET A 135 -1.38 12.11 -2.63
N SER A 136 -0.95 10.88 -2.88
CA SER A 136 -0.03 10.16 -2.01
C SER A 136 1.35 10.82 -1.96
N LYS A 137 2.02 10.69 -0.79
CA LYS A 137 3.43 11.09 -0.61
C LYS A 137 4.39 10.13 -1.32
N PHE A 138 3.93 8.93 -1.67
CA PHE A 138 4.71 7.91 -2.37
C PHE A 138 4.52 8.05 -3.87
N VAL A 139 5.46 8.73 -4.50
CA VAL A 139 5.44 8.99 -5.95
C VAL A 139 6.11 7.85 -6.74
N ALA A 140 7.00 7.09 -6.10
CA ALA A 140 7.74 6.01 -6.74
C ALA A 140 6.84 4.79 -7.00
N PRO A 141 6.66 4.36 -8.25
CA PRO A 141 5.86 3.19 -8.58
C PRO A 141 6.56 1.89 -8.12
N PRO A 142 5.81 0.83 -7.81
CA PRO A 142 6.40 -0.52 -7.72
C PRO A 142 7.07 -0.87 -9.05
N THR A 143 8.17 -1.63 -9.01
CA THR A 143 8.84 -2.18 -10.21
C THR A 143 8.40 -3.63 -10.43
N GLN A 144 8.48 -4.13 -11.66
CA GLN A 144 8.08 -5.48 -12.06
C GLN A 144 6.67 -5.88 -11.58
N LEU A 145 5.74 -4.93 -11.52
CA LEU A 145 4.33 -5.23 -11.24
C LEU A 145 3.58 -5.41 -12.56
N LEU A 146 2.39 -5.99 -12.50
CA LEU A 146 1.59 -6.28 -13.68
C LEU A 146 1.25 -5.00 -14.45
N ILE A 147 1.18 -5.09 -15.78
CA ILE A 147 0.95 -3.92 -16.63
C ILE A 147 -0.43 -3.26 -16.39
N ASP A 148 -1.44 -4.07 -16.07
CA ASP A 148 -2.82 -3.65 -15.79
C ASP A 148 -3.00 -2.91 -14.45
N PHE A 149 -2.02 -3.01 -13.55
CA PHE A 149 -1.98 -2.22 -12.33
C PHE A 149 -1.82 -0.73 -12.64
N TYR A 150 -1.08 -0.39 -13.68
CA TYR A 150 -0.74 1.00 -13.97
C TYR A 150 -1.84 1.69 -14.78
N SER A 151 -2.06 2.97 -14.48
CA SER A 151 -2.96 3.81 -15.30
C SER A 151 -2.43 3.90 -16.73
N PRO A 152 -3.24 3.63 -17.77
CA PRO A 152 -2.79 3.70 -19.16
C PRO A 152 -2.25 5.09 -19.54
N THR A 153 -2.89 6.16 -19.06
CA THR A 153 -2.45 7.53 -19.34
C THR A 153 -1.08 7.82 -18.72
N TRP A 154 -0.88 7.40 -17.47
CA TRP A 154 0.38 7.57 -16.76
C TRP A 154 1.49 6.69 -17.36
N PHE A 155 1.22 5.41 -17.62
CA PHE A 155 2.19 4.46 -18.14
C PHE A 155 2.64 4.81 -19.55
N ASN A 156 1.72 5.27 -20.41
CA ASN A 156 2.05 5.62 -21.79
C ASN A 156 2.92 6.87 -21.90
N ALA A 157 2.83 7.79 -20.92
CA ALA A 157 3.65 9.00 -20.86
C ALA A 157 5.13 8.72 -20.47
N LEU A 158 5.47 7.50 -20.02
CA LEU A 158 6.84 7.16 -19.63
C LEU A 158 7.76 6.97 -20.84
N PRO A 159 9.07 7.22 -20.71
CA PRO A 159 10.06 6.80 -21.70
C PRO A 159 10.14 5.27 -21.84
N PRO A 160 10.46 4.72 -23.02
CA PRO A 160 10.50 3.27 -23.26
C PRO A 160 11.34 2.49 -22.25
N GLY A 161 12.56 2.96 -21.94
CA GLY A 161 13.43 2.28 -20.97
C GLY A 161 12.91 2.28 -19.52
N GLN A 162 11.98 3.18 -19.16
CA GLN A 162 11.30 3.13 -17.86
C GLN A 162 10.12 2.13 -17.88
N LYS A 163 9.39 2.04 -19.00
CA LYS A 163 8.28 1.08 -19.15
C LYS A 163 8.74 -0.35 -18.90
N GLU A 164 9.87 -0.73 -19.48
CA GLU A 164 10.47 -2.07 -19.34
C GLU A 164 10.92 -2.39 -17.91
N LYS A 165 11.40 -1.39 -17.17
CA LYS A 165 11.85 -1.57 -15.77
C LYS A 165 10.67 -1.64 -14.80
N ILE A 166 9.61 -0.89 -15.08
CA ILE A 166 8.48 -0.68 -14.16
C ILE A 166 7.46 -1.81 -14.29
N ALA A 167 7.01 -2.14 -15.50
CA ALA A 167 5.94 -3.11 -15.69
C ALA A 167 6.45 -4.46 -16.20
N ASN A 168 5.85 -5.53 -15.68
CA ASN A 168 5.91 -6.84 -16.28
C ASN A 168 4.89 -6.91 -17.43
N SER A 169 5.36 -6.71 -18.66
CA SER A 169 4.53 -6.75 -19.87
C SER A 169 4.06 -8.15 -20.26
N LYS A 170 4.63 -9.20 -19.66
CA LYS A 170 4.31 -10.61 -19.99
C LYS A 170 3.08 -11.14 -19.24
N CYS A 171 2.48 -10.35 -18.35
CA CYS A 171 1.41 -10.81 -17.50
C CYS A 171 0.33 -9.74 -17.30
N VAL A 172 -0.91 -10.13 -17.57
CA VAL A 172 -2.14 -9.38 -17.27
C VAL A 172 -3.01 -10.32 -16.43
N THR A 173 -3.50 -9.85 -15.29
CA THR A 173 -4.26 -10.68 -14.35
C THR A 173 -5.58 -10.05 -13.91
N LEU A 174 -5.67 -8.72 -13.89
CA LEU A 174 -6.90 -8.01 -13.56
C LEU A 174 -7.91 -8.18 -14.68
N LEU A 175 -9.13 -8.57 -14.30
CA LEU A 175 -10.25 -8.61 -15.23
C LEU A 175 -10.58 -7.20 -15.72
N PRO A 176 -11.11 -7.02 -16.95
CA PRO A 176 -11.55 -5.72 -17.45
C PRO A 176 -12.51 -5.00 -16.49
N ASN A 177 -13.28 -5.76 -15.73
CA ASN A 177 -13.98 -5.27 -14.56
C ASN A 177 -13.51 -6.00 -13.30
N ALA A 178 -12.64 -5.36 -12.53
CA ALA A 178 -12.11 -5.91 -11.28
C ALA A 178 -13.17 -6.18 -10.19
N THR A 179 -14.37 -5.61 -10.26
CA THR A 179 -15.44 -5.95 -9.29
C THR A 179 -15.93 -7.39 -9.44
N LYS A 180 -15.67 -8.01 -10.61
CA LYS A 180 -15.93 -9.43 -10.87
C LYS A 180 -14.78 -10.33 -10.44
N SER A 181 -13.63 -9.76 -10.03
CA SER A 181 -12.56 -10.54 -9.43
C SER A 181 -13.00 -11.09 -8.07
N LEU A 182 -12.45 -12.24 -7.68
CA LEU A 182 -12.73 -12.90 -6.39
C LEU A 182 -14.16 -13.43 -6.23
N LEU A 183 -14.98 -13.42 -7.29
CA LEU A 183 -16.24 -14.16 -7.32
C LEU A 183 -15.95 -15.67 -7.46
N PRO A 184 -16.86 -16.57 -7.02
CA PRO A 184 -16.71 -18.02 -7.14
C PRO A 184 -16.89 -18.53 -8.60
N VAL A 185 -16.49 -17.72 -9.57
CA VAL A 185 -16.57 -18.00 -11.00
C VAL A 185 -15.15 -18.29 -11.50
N PRO A 186 -14.95 -19.28 -12.41
CA PRO A 186 -13.63 -19.56 -12.97
C PRO A 186 -12.98 -18.31 -13.55
N HIS A 187 -11.74 -18.03 -13.14
CA HIS A 187 -11.00 -16.86 -13.61
C HIS A 187 -10.47 -17.11 -15.04
N PRO A 188 -10.82 -16.27 -16.04
CA PRO A 188 -10.29 -16.39 -17.39
C PRO A 188 -8.85 -15.84 -17.44
N SER A 189 -7.87 -16.54 -16.87
CA SER A 189 -6.46 -16.16 -17.05
C SER A 189 -6.05 -16.43 -18.50
N LYS A 190 -5.79 -15.38 -19.29
CA LYS A 190 -5.13 -15.51 -20.59
C LYS A 190 -3.65 -15.21 -20.38
N GLN A 191 -2.78 -16.18 -20.60
CA GLN A 191 -1.36 -15.90 -20.80
C GLN A 191 -1.22 -15.19 -22.14
N LEU A 192 -0.50 -14.06 -22.16
CA LEU A 192 -0.18 -13.31 -23.38
C LEU A 192 1.02 -13.94 -24.09
#